data_AF-A0A3D5CIX2-F1
#
_entry.id   AF-A0A3D5CIX2-F1
#
_cell.length_a   1.000
_cell.length_b   1.000
_cell.length_c   1.000
_cell.angle_alpha   90.00
_cell.angle_beta   90.00
_cell.angle_gamma   90.00
#
_symmetry.space_group_name_H-M   'P 1'
#
loop_
_entity.id
_entity.type
_entity.pdbx_description
1 polymer ?
#
loop_
_entity_poly.entity_id
_entity_poly.type
_entity_poly.pdbx_seq_one_letter_code
_entity_poly.pdbx_strand_id
1 'polypeptide(L)'
;MEQLKVIATEDDQLILATESGDRFTLALDDALAFEVRRARRARESDASAARPSPRDIQTQIRAGLSAEEVAELLGARVEDVRRYEGPVLAEREHVLSQALAVPVLVSAELEPDGESTFGAAVRAKLAEAGATAERWTSWKDATGWVIKLEFRTGDVDRDARWGFDPRRTTLSPLNTDATQLSRQGALP
;
A
#
# COMPACT_ATOMS: atom_id res chain seq x y z
N MET A 1 35.20 -13.16 -3.30
CA MET A 1 35.41 -12.57 -4.64
C MET A 1 36.79 -12.00 -4.65
N GLU A 2 37.63 -12.42 -5.60
CA GLU A 2 38.97 -11.87 -5.80
C GLU A 2 38.88 -10.56 -6.59
N GLN A 3 39.69 -9.56 -6.24
CA GLN A 3 39.69 -8.26 -6.94
C GLN A 3 40.74 -8.25 -8.05
N LEU A 4 40.33 -7.79 -9.23
CA LEU A 4 41.20 -7.55 -10.38
C LEU A 4 41.51 -6.06 -10.50
N LYS A 5 42.79 -5.72 -10.68
CA LYS A 5 43.24 -4.36 -10.98
C LYS A 5 43.66 -4.28 -12.43
N VAL A 6 43.24 -3.22 -13.12
CA VAL A 6 43.78 -2.88 -14.44
C VAL A 6 45.22 -2.43 -14.26
N ILE A 7 46.15 -3.11 -14.92
CA ILE A 7 47.59 -2.78 -14.86
C ILE A 7 48.13 -2.24 -16.19
N ALA A 8 47.48 -2.56 -17.30
CA ALA A 8 47.84 -2.04 -18.63
C ALA A 8 46.64 -2.08 -19.60
N THR A 9 46.81 -1.42 -20.73
CA THR A 9 45.90 -1.47 -21.88
C THR A 9 46.75 -1.66 -23.13
N GLU A 10 46.53 -2.74 -23.86
CA GLU A 10 47.32 -3.14 -25.03
C GLU A 10 46.40 -3.78 -26.08
N ASP A 11 46.56 -3.45 -27.37
CA ASP A 11 45.88 -4.08 -28.49
C ASP A 11 44.35 -4.31 -28.31
N ASP A 12 43.61 -3.25 -27.94
CA ASP A 12 42.18 -3.31 -27.61
C ASP A 12 41.84 -4.32 -26.50
N GLN A 13 42.76 -4.54 -25.55
CA GLN A 13 42.55 -5.36 -24.37
C GLN A 13 43.00 -4.65 -23.09
N LEU A 14 42.28 -4.89 -22.00
CA LEU A 14 42.72 -4.56 -20.65
C LEU A 14 43.50 -5.74 -20.09
N ILE A 15 44.73 -5.49 -19.62
CA ILE A 15 45.48 -6.43 -18.81
C ILE A 15 45.08 -6.23 -17.35
N LEU A 16 44.50 -7.26 -16.75
CA LEU A 16 44.05 -7.32 -15.38
C LEU A 16 45.00 -8.20 -14.56
N ALA A 17 45.25 -7.83 -13.30
CA ALA A 17 46.03 -8.68 -12.39
C ALA A 17 45.35 -8.84 -11.03
N THR A 18 45.53 -10.01 -10.42
CA THR A 18 45.15 -10.28 -9.03
C THR A 18 46.26 -9.83 -8.06
N GLU A 19 45.97 -9.81 -6.76
CA GLU A 19 47.01 -9.52 -5.74
C GLU A 19 48.08 -10.63 -5.66
N SER A 20 47.74 -11.85 -6.10
CA SER A 20 48.66 -12.98 -6.18
C SER A 20 49.57 -12.95 -7.41
N GLY A 21 49.31 -12.03 -8.36
CA GLY A 21 50.15 -11.80 -9.54
C GLY A 21 49.67 -12.49 -10.82
N ASP A 22 48.56 -13.22 -10.78
CA ASP A 22 47.95 -13.83 -11.97
C ASP A 22 47.42 -12.75 -12.91
N ARG A 23 47.60 -12.96 -14.22
CA ARG A 23 47.20 -11.99 -15.27
C ARG A 23 46.06 -12.53 -16.13
N PHE A 24 45.13 -11.65 -16.44
CA PHE A 24 43.98 -11.92 -17.29
C PHE A 24 43.86 -10.82 -18.35
N THR A 25 43.31 -11.16 -19.51
CA THR A 25 42.97 -10.19 -20.55
C THR A 25 41.45 -10.04 -20.64
N LEU A 26 40.99 -8.81 -20.86
CA LEU A 26 39.60 -8.50 -21.12
C LEU A 26 39.51 -7.64 -22.37
N ALA A 27 38.77 -8.10 -23.38
CA ALA A 27 38.61 -7.35 -24.63
C ALA A 27 37.87 -6.02 -24.40
N LEU A 28 38.38 -4.95 -24.99
CA LEU A 28 37.74 -3.63 -25.08
C LEU A 28 36.77 -3.60 -26.27
N ASP A 29 35.79 -4.49 -26.27
CA ASP A 29 34.81 -4.61 -27.35
C ASP A 29 33.49 -3.89 -27.05
N ASP A 30 32.57 -3.95 -28.02
CA ASP A 30 31.23 -3.36 -27.89
C ASP A 30 30.42 -3.97 -26.74
N ALA A 31 30.67 -5.23 -26.38
CA ALA A 31 30.00 -5.89 -25.27
C ALA A 31 30.45 -5.30 -23.93
N LEU A 32 31.75 -5.12 -23.73
CA LEU A 32 32.27 -4.43 -22.54
C LEU A 32 31.79 -2.97 -22.50
N ALA A 33 31.83 -2.26 -23.63
CA ALA A 33 31.34 -0.89 -23.72
C ALA A 33 29.83 -0.78 -23.41
N PHE A 34 29.03 -1.77 -23.83
CA PHE A 34 27.61 -1.86 -23.50
C PHE A 34 27.39 -2.06 -21.99
N GLU A 35 28.07 -3.02 -21.37
CA GLU A 35 27.92 -3.32 -19.95
C GLU A 35 28.44 -2.18 -19.05
N VAL A 36 29.55 -1.53 -19.42
CA VAL A 36 30.04 -0.34 -18.69
C VAL A 36 29.03 0.81 -18.77
N ARG A 37 28.46 1.09 -19.96
CA ARG A 37 27.42 2.12 -20.11
C ARG A 37 26.16 1.79 -19.32
N ARG A 38 25.75 0.52 -19.31
CA ARG A 38 24.61 0.03 -18.52
C ARG A 38 24.86 0.21 -17.02
N ALA A 39 26.02 -0.21 -16.53
CA ALA A 39 26.39 -0.08 -15.12
C ALA A 39 26.49 1.38 -14.66
N ARG A 40 27.01 2.28 -15.51
CA ARG A 40 27.03 3.73 -15.23
C ARG A 40 25.64 4.34 -15.16
N ARG A 41 24.78 4.07 -16.15
CA ARG A 41 23.39 4.56 -16.15
C ARG A 41 22.62 4.08 -14.93
N ALA A 42 22.79 2.83 -14.53
CA ALA A 42 22.17 2.29 -13.32
C ALA A 42 22.61 3.04 -12.04
N ARG A 43 23.90 3.39 -11.92
CA ARG A 43 24.42 4.18 -10.80
C ARG A 43 23.93 5.63 -10.82
N GLU A 44 23.87 6.25 -11.99
CA GLU A 44 23.36 7.62 -12.15
C GLU A 44 21.87 7.69 -11.79
N SER A 45 21.06 6.73 -12.22
CA SER A 45 19.66 6.64 -11.82
C SER A 45 19.49 6.45 -10.30
N ASP A 46 20.39 5.68 -9.68
CA ASP A 46 20.36 5.43 -8.23
C ASP A 46 20.80 6.65 -7.41
N ALA A 47 21.74 7.43 -7.94
CA ALA A 47 22.20 8.67 -7.34
C ALA A 47 21.19 9.83 -7.49
N SER A 48 20.37 9.83 -8.55
CA SER A 48 19.39 10.86 -8.82
C SER A 48 18.04 10.66 -8.11
N ALA A 49 17.75 9.45 -7.62
CA ALA A 49 16.49 9.17 -6.95
C ALA A 49 16.37 9.97 -5.64
N ALA A 50 15.20 10.58 -5.43
CA ALA A 50 14.91 11.26 -4.17
C ALA A 50 14.85 10.25 -3.02
N ARG A 51 15.23 10.70 -1.82
CA ARG A 51 15.20 9.91 -0.58
C ARG A 51 14.24 10.55 0.41
N PRO A 52 12.90 10.42 0.19
CA PRO A 52 11.92 11.01 1.07
C PRO A 52 12.02 10.40 2.48
N SER A 53 11.58 11.17 3.48
CA SER A 53 11.63 10.69 4.86
C SER A 53 10.66 9.51 5.06
N PRO A 54 10.94 8.59 6.01
CA PRO A 54 9.99 7.53 6.36
C PRO A 54 8.60 8.08 6.70
N ARG A 55 8.55 9.26 7.34
CA ARG A 55 7.29 9.93 7.70
C ARG A 55 6.48 10.31 6.47
N ASP A 56 7.12 10.86 5.43
CA ASP A 56 6.42 11.28 4.21
C ASP A 56 5.89 10.06 3.45
N ILE A 57 6.73 9.03 3.28
CA ILE A 57 6.34 7.75 2.68
C ILE A 57 5.11 7.18 3.40
N GLN A 58 5.21 7.01 4.73
CA GLN A 58 4.13 6.44 5.52
C GLN A 58 2.86 7.29 5.48
N THR A 59 2.98 8.61 5.37
CA THR A 59 1.83 9.51 5.23
C THR A 59 1.08 9.24 3.94
N GLN A 60 1.77 9.08 2.81
CA GLN A 60 1.14 8.80 1.52
C GLN A 60 0.51 7.40 1.46
N ILE A 61 1.20 6.38 1.98
CA ILE A 61 0.64 5.02 2.04
C ILE A 61 -0.60 4.98 2.94
N ARG A 62 -0.58 5.74 4.05
CA ARG A 62 -1.75 5.88 4.93
C ARG A 62 -2.91 6.58 4.23
N ALA A 63 -2.63 7.51 3.31
CA ALA A 63 -3.61 8.18 2.46
C ALA A 63 -4.22 7.26 1.38
N GLY A 64 -3.74 6.03 1.26
CA GLY A 64 -4.33 5.01 0.40
C GLY A 64 -3.50 4.63 -0.81
N LEU A 65 -2.41 5.37 -1.09
CA LEU A 65 -1.55 5.12 -2.25
C LEU A 65 -0.76 3.81 -2.11
N SER A 66 -0.50 3.14 -3.24
CA SER A 66 0.41 2.00 -3.32
C SER A 66 1.88 2.43 -3.25
N ALA A 67 2.79 1.51 -2.94
CA ALA A 67 4.23 1.83 -2.94
C ALA A 67 4.71 2.40 -4.30
N GLU A 68 4.16 1.94 -5.42
CA GLU A 68 4.46 2.44 -6.76
C GLU A 68 3.99 3.88 -6.94
N GLU A 69 2.75 4.18 -6.57
CA GLU A 69 2.18 5.54 -6.65
C GLU A 69 2.95 6.51 -5.74
N VAL A 70 3.35 6.07 -4.55
CA VAL A 70 4.16 6.88 -3.63
C VAL A 70 5.57 7.12 -4.18
N ALA A 71 6.17 6.11 -4.79
CA ALA A 71 7.49 6.24 -5.41
C ALA A 71 7.46 7.23 -6.57
N GLU A 72 6.44 7.15 -7.42
CA GLU A 72 6.21 8.11 -8.51
C GLU A 72 5.99 9.52 -7.96
N LEU A 73 5.09 9.68 -6.97
CA LEU A 73 4.77 10.96 -6.35
C LEU A 73 5.98 11.64 -5.71
N LEU A 74 6.85 10.87 -5.06
CA LEU A 74 8.00 11.38 -4.30
C LEU A 74 9.30 11.37 -5.11
N GLY A 75 9.29 10.88 -6.36
CA GLY A 75 10.50 10.70 -7.17
C GLY A 75 11.50 9.71 -6.55
N ALA A 76 11.02 8.76 -5.77
CA ALA A 76 11.82 7.77 -5.06
C ALA A 76 11.85 6.43 -5.79
N ARG A 77 12.75 5.53 -5.38
CA ARG A 77 12.70 4.14 -5.85
C ARG A 77 11.61 3.37 -5.12
N VAL A 78 10.89 2.51 -5.83
CA VAL A 78 9.82 1.68 -5.26
C VAL A 78 10.38 0.78 -4.15
N GLU A 79 11.61 0.28 -4.28
CA GLU A 79 12.26 -0.57 -3.28
C GLU A 79 12.52 0.17 -1.96
N ASP A 80 12.78 1.47 -2.00
CA ASP A 80 12.98 2.28 -0.80
C ASP A 80 11.64 2.56 -0.10
N VAL A 81 10.56 2.71 -0.88
CA VAL A 81 9.19 2.88 -0.37
C VAL A 81 8.65 1.59 0.26
N ARG A 82 8.79 0.44 -0.41
CA ARG A 82 8.28 -0.87 0.04
C ARG A 82 8.78 -1.28 1.43
N ARG A 83 9.96 -0.81 1.85
CA ARG A 83 10.49 -1.05 3.21
C ARG A 83 9.60 -0.50 4.31
N TYR A 84 8.80 0.52 4.01
CA TYR A 84 7.90 1.17 4.96
C TYR A 84 6.44 0.82 4.75
N GLU A 85 6.10 0.08 3.68
CA GLU A 85 4.72 -0.24 3.31
C GLU A 85 4.06 -1.22 4.28
N GLY A 86 4.72 -2.36 4.56
CA GLY A 86 4.17 -3.41 5.42
C GLY A 86 3.61 -2.90 6.76
N PRO A 87 4.38 -2.13 7.55
CA PRO A 87 3.87 -1.55 8.81
C PRO A 87 2.63 -0.65 8.64
N VAL A 88 2.54 0.13 7.57
CA VAL A 88 1.40 1.05 7.34
C VAL A 88 0.17 0.30 6.83
N LEU A 89 0.35 -0.74 6.00
CA LEU A 89 -0.75 -1.63 5.63
C LEU A 89 -1.32 -2.34 6.86
N ALA A 90 -0.47 -2.81 7.77
CA ALA A 90 -0.91 -3.39 9.04
C ALA A 90 -1.66 -2.37 9.92
N GLU A 91 -1.23 -1.11 9.97
CA GLU A 91 -1.94 -0.03 10.67
C GLU A 91 -3.34 0.19 10.08
N ARG A 92 -3.45 0.27 8.75
CA ARG A 92 -4.73 0.44 8.03
C ARG A 92 -5.68 -0.71 8.31
N GLU A 93 -5.19 -1.94 8.25
CA GLU A 93 -5.98 -3.14 8.54
C GLU A 93 -6.42 -3.18 10.01
N HIS A 94 -5.54 -2.79 10.93
CA HIS A 94 -5.88 -2.70 12.34
C HIS A 94 -7.01 -1.69 12.58
N VAL A 95 -6.95 -0.51 11.96
CA VAL A 95 -8.01 0.51 12.07
C VAL A 95 -9.32 0.01 11.47
N LEU A 96 -9.27 -0.70 10.34
CA LEU A 96 -10.46 -1.32 9.77
C LEU A 96 -11.07 -2.34 10.73
N SER A 97 -10.25 -3.23 11.29
CA SER A 97 -10.69 -4.22 12.28
C SER A 97 -11.33 -3.58 13.51
N GLN A 98 -10.73 -2.48 14.03
CA GLN A 98 -11.31 -1.72 15.15
C GLN A 98 -12.67 -1.12 14.80
N ALA A 99 -12.80 -0.54 13.61
CA ALA A 99 -14.05 0.06 13.16
C ALA A 99 -15.18 -0.99 13.02
N LEU A 100 -14.86 -2.15 12.45
CA LEU A 100 -15.83 -3.25 12.30
C LEU A 100 -16.26 -3.86 13.63
N ALA A 101 -15.42 -3.76 14.67
CA ALA A 101 -15.68 -4.28 16.00
C ALA A 101 -16.47 -3.31 16.92
N VAL A 102 -16.75 -2.08 16.48
CA VAL A 102 -17.50 -1.09 17.29
C VAL A 102 -18.87 -1.67 17.68
N PRO A 103 -19.23 -1.75 18.97
CA PRO A 103 -20.55 -2.20 19.40
C PRO A 103 -21.66 -1.27 18.90
N VAL A 104 -22.77 -1.84 18.44
CA VAL A 104 -23.96 -1.12 18.00
C VAL A 104 -25.21 -1.72 18.64
N LEU A 105 -26.16 -0.86 19.00
CA LEU A 105 -27.47 -1.28 19.45
C LEU A 105 -28.34 -1.60 18.25
N VAL A 106 -28.65 -2.89 18.07
CA VAL A 106 -29.65 -3.35 17.12
C VAL A 106 -30.98 -3.46 17.86
N SER A 107 -32.08 -3.01 17.27
CA SER A 107 -33.40 -3.06 17.91
C SER A 107 -33.75 -4.48 18.36
N ALA A 108 -34.29 -4.60 19.57
CA ALA A 108 -34.56 -5.84 20.30
C ALA A 108 -35.54 -6.82 19.59
N GLU A 109 -36.16 -6.41 18.48
CA GLU A 109 -37.04 -7.26 17.67
C GLU A 109 -36.26 -8.32 16.88
N LEU A 110 -34.95 -8.14 16.67
CA LEU A 110 -34.13 -9.04 15.86
C LEU A 110 -33.29 -10.04 16.66
N GLU A 111 -32.88 -9.73 17.90
CA GLU A 111 -32.06 -10.63 18.72
C GLU A 111 -32.28 -10.36 20.24
N PRO A 112 -32.62 -11.37 21.07
CA PRO A 112 -32.90 -11.17 22.49
C PRO A 112 -31.67 -10.94 23.39
N ASP A 113 -30.43 -11.22 22.95
CA ASP A 113 -29.32 -11.42 23.90
C ASP A 113 -27.90 -11.07 23.41
N GLY A 114 -27.70 -10.15 22.47
CA GLY A 114 -26.34 -9.87 21.98
C GLY A 114 -26.09 -8.43 21.52
N GLU A 115 -25.13 -7.75 22.16
CA GLU A 115 -24.46 -6.60 21.57
C GLU A 115 -23.93 -6.99 20.17
N SER A 116 -24.46 -6.39 19.11
CA SER A 116 -23.95 -6.60 17.75
C SER A 116 -22.78 -5.66 17.48
N THR A 117 -21.91 -5.98 16.53
CA THR A 117 -20.87 -5.06 16.06
C THR A 117 -21.30 -4.35 14.79
N PHE A 118 -20.71 -3.19 14.52
CA PHE A 118 -20.96 -2.42 13.31
C PHE A 118 -20.78 -3.29 12.05
N GLY A 119 -19.69 -4.06 11.98
CA GLY A 119 -19.44 -4.95 10.85
C GLY A 119 -20.47 -6.06 10.72
N ALA A 120 -20.92 -6.65 11.84
CA ALA A 120 -21.96 -7.69 11.83
C ALA A 120 -23.31 -7.11 11.38
N ALA A 121 -23.70 -5.95 11.91
CA ALA A 121 -24.94 -5.28 11.55
C ALA A 121 -24.98 -4.86 10.07
N VAL A 122 -23.89 -4.31 9.53
CA VAL A 122 -23.79 -3.98 8.10
C VAL A 122 -23.88 -5.25 7.25
N ARG A 123 -23.17 -6.33 7.61
CA ARG A 123 -23.21 -7.58 6.85
C ARG A 123 -24.58 -8.23 6.83
N ALA A 124 -25.32 -8.19 7.94
CA ALA A 124 -26.70 -8.67 8.00
C ALA A 124 -27.59 -7.93 6.98
N LYS A 125 -27.47 -6.60 6.91
CA LYS A 125 -28.21 -5.79 5.92
C LYS A 125 -27.81 -6.07 4.49
N LEU A 126 -26.52 -6.25 4.22
CA LEU A 126 -26.04 -6.63 2.89
C LEU A 126 -26.64 -7.97 2.47
N ALA A 127 -26.70 -8.94 3.39
CA ALA A 127 -27.30 -10.25 3.13
C ALA A 127 -28.82 -10.14 2.84
N GLU A 128 -29.56 -9.36 3.63
CA GLU A 128 -30.98 -9.09 3.38
C GLU A 128 -31.25 -8.46 2.01
N ALA A 129 -30.38 -7.54 1.59
CA ALA A 129 -30.46 -6.88 0.28
C ALA A 129 -29.91 -7.74 -0.88
N GLY A 130 -29.44 -8.96 -0.61
CA GLY A 130 -28.82 -9.82 -1.63
C GLY A 130 -27.54 -9.22 -2.25
N ALA A 131 -26.81 -8.40 -1.48
CA ALA A 131 -25.60 -7.77 -1.94
C ALA A 131 -24.42 -8.76 -2.07
N THR A 132 -23.53 -8.50 -3.02
CA THR A 132 -22.36 -9.32 -3.33
C THR A 132 -21.10 -8.45 -3.42
N ALA A 133 -19.94 -9.07 -3.65
CA ALA A 133 -18.65 -8.38 -3.84
C ALA A 133 -18.26 -7.42 -2.69
N GLU A 134 -18.59 -7.79 -1.44
CA GLU A 134 -18.19 -7.06 -0.24
C GLU A 134 -16.66 -6.89 -0.20
N ARG A 135 -16.19 -5.64 -0.21
CA ARG A 135 -14.77 -5.31 -0.04
C ARG A 135 -14.60 -4.12 0.90
N TRP A 136 -13.89 -4.34 1.99
CA TRP A 136 -13.57 -3.28 2.95
C TRP A 136 -12.18 -2.72 2.73
N THR A 137 -12.05 -1.42 2.94
CA THR A 137 -10.76 -0.72 2.94
C THR A 137 -10.75 0.42 3.95
N SER A 138 -9.56 0.84 4.35
CA SER A 138 -9.35 2.04 5.13
C SER A 138 -8.22 2.90 4.56
N TRP A 139 -8.32 4.21 4.77
CA TRP A 139 -7.25 5.18 4.55
C TRP A 139 -7.43 6.36 5.50
N LYS A 140 -6.42 7.21 5.60
CA LYS A 140 -6.46 8.43 6.41
C LYS A 140 -6.29 9.65 5.52
N ASP A 141 -7.25 10.55 5.58
CA ASP A 141 -7.17 11.85 4.91
C ASP A 141 -6.95 12.99 5.92
N ALA A 142 -7.10 14.24 5.48
CA ALA A 142 -6.93 15.42 6.33
C ALA A 142 -7.96 15.51 7.47
N THR A 143 -9.12 14.89 7.31
CA THR A 143 -10.23 14.91 8.29
C THR A 143 -10.16 13.76 9.28
N GLY A 144 -9.54 12.64 8.92
CA GLY A 144 -9.38 11.50 9.81
C GLY A 144 -9.29 10.17 9.08
N TRP A 145 -9.58 9.08 9.79
CA TRP A 145 -9.68 7.77 9.18
C TRP A 145 -11.01 7.63 8.46
N VAL A 146 -10.98 7.08 7.26
CA VAL A 146 -12.16 6.71 6.49
C VAL A 146 -12.17 5.21 6.33
N ILE A 147 -13.33 4.63 6.59
CA ILE A 147 -13.66 3.23 6.33
C ILE A 147 -14.59 3.21 5.12
N LYS A 148 -14.23 2.42 4.10
CA LYS A 148 -15.05 2.25 2.90
C LYS A 148 -15.43 0.79 2.75
N LEU A 149 -16.70 0.59 2.43
CA LEU A 149 -17.24 -0.65 1.93
C LEU A 149 -17.61 -0.46 0.46
N GLU A 150 -17.12 -1.33 -0.41
CA GLU A 150 -17.62 -1.52 -1.77
C GLU A 150 -18.47 -2.80 -1.79
N PHE A 151 -19.59 -2.75 -2.50
CA PHE A 151 -20.50 -3.87 -2.64
C PHE A 151 -21.37 -3.69 -3.89
N ARG A 152 -22.02 -4.76 -4.32
CA ARG A 152 -22.93 -4.76 -5.48
C ARG A 152 -24.31 -5.22 -5.06
N THR A 153 -25.34 -4.48 -5.44
CA THR A 153 -26.75 -4.88 -5.27
C THR A 153 -27.42 -4.93 -6.64
N GLY A 154 -27.91 -6.10 -7.04
CA GLY A 154 -28.26 -6.36 -8.44
C GLY A 154 -27.02 -6.19 -9.34
N ASP A 155 -27.10 -5.32 -10.35
CA ASP A 155 -25.98 -4.99 -11.25
C ASP A 155 -25.33 -3.64 -10.95
N VAL A 156 -25.64 -3.03 -9.80
CA VAL A 156 -25.15 -1.70 -9.43
C VAL A 156 -24.04 -1.81 -8.38
N ASP A 157 -22.84 -1.38 -8.76
CA ASP A 157 -21.74 -1.17 -7.82
C ASP A 157 -22.01 0.06 -6.95
N ARG A 158 -21.84 -0.11 -5.65
CA ARG A 158 -22.08 0.91 -4.62
C ARG A 158 -20.87 1.04 -3.72
N ASP A 159 -20.75 2.21 -3.11
CA ASP A 159 -19.76 2.42 -2.07
C ASP A 159 -20.31 3.22 -0.89
N ALA A 160 -20.05 2.73 0.31
CA ALA A 160 -20.42 3.38 1.56
C ALA A 160 -19.16 3.80 2.31
N ARG A 161 -19.14 5.04 2.80
CA ARG A 161 -17.99 5.63 3.51
C ARG A 161 -18.38 6.16 4.88
N TRP A 162 -17.54 5.84 5.88
CA TRP A 162 -17.67 6.35 7.23
C TRP A 162 -16.37 6.99 7.70
N GLY A 163 -16.47 8.16 8.34
CA GLY A 163 -15.39 8.71 9.14
C GLY A 163 -15.32 7.96 10.46
N PHE A 164 -14.12 7.51 10.85
CA PHE A 164 -13.88 6.75 12.07
C PHE A 164 -12.89 7.49 12.98
N ASP A 165 -13.26 7.60 14.26
CA ASP A 165 -12.35 8.05 15.31
C ASP A 165 -12.00 6.85 16.20
N PRO A 166 -10.78 6.27 16.07
CA PRO A 166 -10.35 5.14 16.87
C PRO A 166 -10.31 5.42 18.38
N ARG A 167 -10.12 6.68 18.79
CA ARG A 167 -10.05 7.04 20.22
C ARG A 167 -11.42 7.06 20.87
N ARG A 168 -12.43 7.48 20.11
CA ARG A 168 -13.83 7.55 20.56
C ARG A 168 -14.61 6.29 20.22
N THR A 169 -14.05 5.40 19.39
CA THR A 169 -14.72 4.21 18.87
C THR A 169 -16.05 4.55 18.20
N THR A 170 -16.09 5.63 17.42
CA THR A 170 -17.30 6.15 16.76
C THR A 170 -17.15 6.19 15.25
N LEU A 171 -18.17 5.73 14.52
CA LEU A 171 -18.30 5.91 13.07
C LEU A 171 -19.36 6.97 12.74
N SER A 172 -19.13 7.74 11.68
CA SER A 172 -20.06 8.74 11.16
C SER A 172 -20.21 8.58 9.64
N PRO A 173 -21.44 8.49 9.09
CA PRO A 173 -21.65 8.31 7.67
C PRO A 173 -21.21 9.56 6.89
N LEU A 174 -20.50 9.36 5.78
CA LEU A 174 -20.00 10.43 4.90
C LEU A 174 -20.75 10.51 3.57
N ASN A 175 -21.57 9.50 3.24
CA ASN A 175 -22.37 9.48 2.02
C ASN A 175 -23.74 8.79 2.24
N THR A 176 -24.55 8.76 1.18
CA THR A 176 -25.92 8.24 1.23
C THR A 176 -25.99 6.75 1.54
N ASP A 177 -25.17 5.91 0.86
CA ASP A 177 -25.15 4.47 1.13
C ASP A 177 -24.72 4.16 2.57
N ALA A 178 -23.72 4.89 3.10
CA ALA A 178 -23.33 4.77 4.52
C ALA A 178 -24.46 5.19 5.47
N THR A 179 -25.18 6.26 5.14
CA THR A 179 -26.34 6.72 5.93
C THR A 179 -27.44 5.66 5.95
N GLN A 180 -27.74 5.04 4.80
CA GLN A 180 -28.76 3.98 4.71
C GLN A 180 -28.35 2.74 5.50
N LEU A 181 -27.10 2.30 5.36
CA LEU A 181 -26.57 1.14 6.09
C LEU A 181 -26.51 1.40 7.61
N SER A 182 -26.26 2.64 8.05
CA SER A 182 -26.22 3.01 9.48
C SER A 182 -27.57 3.23 10.15
N ARG A 183 -28.67 3.38 9.41
CA ARG A 183 -30.02 3.52 10.01
C ARG A 183 -30.43 2.23 10.71
N GLN A 184 -31.37 2.28 11.67
CA GLN A 184 -32.02 1.06 12.14
C GLN A 184 -33.10 0.64 11.14
N GLY A 185 -33.26 -0.67 10.91
CA GLY A 185 -34.21 -1.24 9.94
C GLY A 185 -33.59 -1.65 8.59
N ALA A 186 -34.43 -2.25 7.75
CA ALA A 186 -34.05 -2.79 6.44
C ALA A 186 -33.64 -1.71 5.43
N LEU A 187 -32.87 -2.10 4.41
CA LEU A 187 -32.57 -1.24 3.26
C LEU A 187 -33.84 -1.07 2.39
N PRO A 188 -34.09 0.14 1.85
CA PRO A 188 -35.26 0.43 1.01
C PRO A 188 -35.20 -0.22 -0.37
#